data_AF-A0A7K1UIS5-F1
#
_entry.id   AF-A0A7K1UIS5-F1
#
_cell.length_a   1.000
_cell.length_b   1.000
_cell.length_c   1.000
_cell.angle_alpha   90.00
_cell.angle_beta   90.00
_cell.angle_gamma   90.00
#
_symmetry.space_group_name_H-M   'P 1'
#
loop_
_entity.id
_entity.type
_entity.pdbx_description
1 polymer ?
#
loop_
_entity_poly.entity_id
_entity_poly.type
_entity_poly.pdbx_seq_one_letter_code
_entity_poly.pdbx_strand_id
1 'polypeptide(L)'
;MSEPDYLVTVTDVAHHASSAVDDYVEARVDPSLDSGFGTPQSETAYDRFTEAMESLTDACSALGVTVPPAEEENILQRSTVRVFRASEQMGINCMIRDDEEPQPLESFEEAWEQHTVEERELCRWYSPNDPDEPSLSFNEYELTEVEQEAIDLAGYEDVSSIRTLYVICAQSYEDRSSSDDWVQVQAAEVLGAFVLCPEHPDREIVESAVSHWIPWIEAEARGDVYTGGTYRVNDDIPPGTYVAESVEGFNGCYWERLDTNGNIIANHFQNSGFRTQVTISSSDYSFHSSGC
;
A
#
# COMPACT_ATOMS: atom_id res chain seq x y z
N MET A 1 -23.46 6.52 56.97
CA MET A 1 -23.04 7.68 56.15
C MET A 1 -22.90 7.14 54.76
N SER A 2 -23.89 7.42 53.92
CA SER A 2 -23.91 7.06 52.50
C SER A 2 -22.89 7.94 51.78
N GLU A 3 -22.04 7.35 50.95
CA GLU A 3 -21.22 8.10 49.99
C GLU A 3 -22.15 8.93 49.09
N PRO A 4 -21.76 10.14 48.70
CA PRO A 4 -22.60 10.98 47.87
C PRO A 4 -22.77 10.34 46.48
N ASP A 5 -24.02 10.19 46.03
CA ASP A 5 -24.45 9.63 44.73
C ASP A 5 -23.66 10.17 43.52
N TYR A 6 -23.05 11.35 43.65
CA TYR A 6 -22.24 12.01 42.62
C TYR A 6 -20.91 11.33 42.28
N LEU A 7 -20.26 10.66 43.25
CA LEU A 7 -18.99 9.96 43.00
C LEU A 7 -19.21 8.70 42.17
N VAL A 8 -20.33 8.00 42.40
CA VAL A 8 -20.73 6.80 41.66
C VAL A 8 -20.95 7.12 40.19
N THR A 9 -21.64 8.22 39.88
CA THR A 9 -21.91 8.62 38.49
C THR A 9 -20.67 8.98 37.67
N VAL A 10 -19.64 9.58 38.29
CA VAL A 10 -18.40 9.92 37.56
C VAL A 10 -17.56 8.66 37.29
N THR A 11 -17.51 7.74 38.26
CA THR A 11 -16.85 6.45 38.07
C THR A 11 -17.56 5.60 37.02
N ASP A 12 -18.90 5.62 36.99
CA ASP A 12 -19.69 4.91 35.99
C ASP A 12 -19.47 5.44 34.56
N VAL A 13 -19.41 6.77 34.38
CA VAL A 13 -19.11 7.38 33.07
C VAL A 13 -17.68 7.10 32.62
N ALA A 14 -16.71 7.16 33.54
CA ALA A 14 -15.32 6.80 33.23
C ALA A 14 -15.17 5.31 32.86
N HIS A 15 -15.92 4.42 33.52
CA HIS A 15 -15.96 3.00 33.15
C HIS A 15 -16.65 2.77 31.80
N HIS A 16 -17.71 3.51 31.47
CA HIS A 16 -18.35 3.44 30.17
C HIS A 16 -17.42 3.88 29.04
N ALA A 17 -16.68 4.97 29.24
CA ALA A 17 -15.69 5.46 28.28
C ALA A 17 -14.54 4.46 28.10
N SER A 18 -14.02 3.88 29.20
CA SER A 18 -12.98 2.84 29.14
C SER A 18 -13.46 1.60 28.38
N SER A 19 -14.68 1.13 28.67
CA SER A 19 -15.27 -0.03 27.99
C SER A 19 -15.48 0.22 26.50
N ALA A 20 -15.87 1.45 26.11
CA ALA A 20 -16.03 1.82 24.71
C ALA A 20 -14.70 1.87 23.95
N VAL A 21 -13.61 2.29 24.63
CA VAL A 21 -12.24 2.23 24.09
C VAL A 21 -11.78 0.79 23.92
N ASP A 22 -12.01 -0.07 24.91
CA ASP A 22 -11.64 -1.49 24.84
C ASP A 22 -12.42 -2.21 23.71
N ASP A 23 -13.72 -1.95 23.57
CA ASP A 23 -14.56 -2.48 22.47
C ASP A 23 -14.07 -2.00 21.09
N TYR A 24 -13.64 -0.73 20.97
CA TYR A 24 -13.07 -0.18 19.73
C TYR A 24 -11.73 -0.83 19.37
N VAL A 25 -10.87 -1.05 20.36
CA VAL A 25 -9.57 -1.71 20.18
C VAL A 25 -9.77 -3.19 19.81
N GLU A 26 -10.68 -3.92 20.48
CA GLU A 26 -10.96 -5.33 20.18
C GLU A 26 -11.56 -5.52 18.77
N ALA A 27 -12.46 -4.64 18.34
CA ALA A 27 -13.02 -4.67 16.98
C ALA A 27 -11.96 -4.46 15.88
N ARG A 28 -10.79 -3.90 16.23
CA ARG A 28 -9.68 -3.61 15.31
C ARG A 28 -8.56 -4.64 15.37
N VAL A 29 -8.46 -5.40 16.47
CA VAL A 29 -7.39 -6.37 16.72
C VAL A 29 -7.81 -7.82 16.45
N ASP A 30 -9.11 -8.10 16.26
CA ASP A 30 -9.59 -9.45 15.89
C ASP A 30 -9.12 -9.85 14.47
N PRO A 31 -8.17 -10.79 14.33
CA PRO A 31 -7.66 -11.21 13.01
C PRO A 31 -8.66 -12.05 12.21
N SER A 32 -9.81 -12.41 12.81
CA SER A 32 -10.90 -13.12 12.12
C SER A 32 -11.88 -12.18 11.40
N LEU A 33 -11.73 -10.87 11.61
CA LEU A 33 -12.45 -9.79 10.91
C LEU A 33 -11.49 -9.05 9.99
N ASP A 34 -10.92 -9.76 9.02
CA ASP A 34 -10.24 -9.17 7.86
C ASP A 34 -11.27 -8.47 6.97
N SER A 35 -11.67 -7.28 7.38
CA SER A 35 -12.52 -6.41 6.59
C SER A 35 -11.93 -5.02 6.68
N GLY A 36 -11.38 -4.58 5.55
CA GLY A 36 -10.58 -3.37 5.42
C GLY A 36 -11.21 -2.10 5.97
N PHE A 37 -10.41 -1.04 5.96
CA PHE A 37 -10.83 0.31 6.29
C PHE A 37 -12.12 0.68 5.52
N GLY A 38 -13.17 1.13 6.24
CA GLY A 38 -14.46 1.50 5.65
C GLY A 38 -15.62 0.51 5.87
N THR A 39 -15.49 -0.49 6.74
CA THR A 39 -16.66 -1.30 7.13
C THR A 39 -17.58 -0.56 8.10
N PRO A 40 -18.91 -0.78 8.03
CA PRO A 40 -19.87 -0.10 8.91
C PRO A 40 -19.60 -0.28 10.41
N GLN A 41 -18.87 -1.33 10.82
CA GLN A 41 -18.62 -1.64 12.22
C GLN A 41 -17.56 -0.72 12.86
N SER A 42 -16.50 -0.35 12.12
CA SER A 42 -15.45 0.54 12.63
C SER A 42 -15.93 2.00 12.72
N GLU A 43 -16.75 2.43 11.76
CA GLU A 43 -17.41 3.74 11.75
C GLU A 43 -18.39 3.88 12.94
N THR A 44 -19.20 2.84 13.20
CA THR A 44 -20.13 2.81 14.36
C THR A 44 -19.41 2.78 15.71
N ALA A 45 -18.18 2.28 15.76
CA ALA A 45 -17.39 2.24 16.99
C ALA A 45 -16.73 3.62 17.27
N TYR A 46 -16.29 4.31 16.22
CA TYR A 46 -15.77 5.69 16.32
C TYR A 46 -16.86 6.70 16.73
N ASP A 47 -18.07 6.58 16.16
CA ASP A 47 -19.21 7.44 16.53
C ASP A 47 -19.57 7.27 18.02
N ARG A 48 -19.59 6.02 18.51
CA ARG A 48 -19.86 5.73 19.93
C ARG A 48 -18.78 6.27 20.87
N PHE A 49 -17.52 6.23 20.46
CA PHE A 49 -16.42 6.84 21.22
C PHE A 49 -16.59 8.37 21.29
N THR A 50 -16.91 9.02 20.17
CA THR A 50 -17.11 10.47 20.09
C THR A 50 -18.28 10.91 20.96
N GLU A 51 -19.43 10.23 20.88
CA GLU A 51 -20.60 10.50 21.73
C GLU A 51 -20.29 10.32 23.23
N ALA A 52 -19.49 9.32 23.60
CA ALA A 52 -19.08 9.09 24.98
C ALA A 52 -18.19 10.23 25.52
N MET A 53 -17.28 10.75 24.69
CA MET A 53 -16.39 11.87 25.05
C MET A 53 -17.12 13.20 25.16
N GLU A 54 -18.12 13.45 24.31
CA GLU A 54 -18.99 14.63 24.41
C GLU A 54 -19.83 14.57 25.69
N SER A 55 -20.42 13.41 26.00
CA SER A 55 -21.20 13.18 27.22
C SER A 55 -20.36 13.37 28.50
N LEU A 56 -19.09 12.93 28.49
CA LEU A 56 -18.16 13.13 29.60
C LEU A 56 -17.82 14.62 29.79
N THR A 57 -17.64 15.35 28.70
CA THR A 57 -17.37 16.80 28.70
C THR A 57 -18.54 17.59 29.29
N ASP A 58 -19.76 17.24 28.90
CA ASP A 58 -20.98 17.86 29.41
C ASP A 58 -21.20 17.55 30.91
N ALA A 59 -20.94 16.31 31.32
CA ALA A 59 -21.03 15.90 32.72
C ALA A 59 -20.01 16.65 33.61
N CYS A 60 -18.76 16.78 33.16
CA CYS A 60 -17.73 17.54 33.88
C CYS A 60 -18.10 19.03 34.00
N SER A 61 -18.64 19.61 32.92
CA SER A 61 -19.10 21.01 32.90
C SER A 61 -20.26 21.27 33.87
N ALA A 62 -21.22 20.35 33.95
CA ALA A 62 -22.35 20.45 34.88
C ALA A 62 -21.93 20.37 36.36
N LEU A 63 -20.79 19.72 36.65
CA LEU A 63 -20.25 19.57 38.00
C LEU A 63 -19.35 20.73 38.43
N GLY A 64 -19.09 21.71 37.55
CA GLY A 64 -18.15 22.79 37.80
C GLY A 64 -16.71 22.29 38.00
N VAL A 65 -16.42 21.07 37.53
CA VAL A 65 -15.10 20.47 37.55
C VAL A 65 -14.46 20.76 36.21
N THR A 66 -13.43 21.60 36.21
CA THR A 66 -12.55 21.72 35.05
C THR A 66 -11.73 20.44 34.95
N VAL A 67 -11.80 19.73 33.82
CA VAL A 67 -10.84 18.68 33.50
C VAL A 67 -9.45 19.33 33.63
N PRO A 68 -8.55 18.83 34.49
CA PRO A 68 -7.22 19.42 34.63
C PRO A 68 -6.52 19.36 33.26
N PRO A 69 -5.74 20.37 32.85
CA PRO A 69 -5.04 20.39 31.56
C PRO A 69 -3.88 19.38 31.49
N ALA A 70 -3.83 18.41 32.40
CA ALA A 70 -2.96 17.27 32.26
C ALA A 70 -3.77 16.15 31.62
N GLU A 71 -3.34 15.74 30.43
CA GLU A 71 -3.83 14.60 29.64
C GLU A 71 -4.77 14.87 28.48
N GLU A 72 -5.15 16.10 28.15
CA GLU A 72 -5.74 16.35 26.82
C GLU A 72 -4.68 16.08 25.73
N GLU A 73 -3.45 16.54 25.95
CA GLU A 73 -2.32 16.28 25.06
C GLU A 73 -1.82 14.82 25.12
N ASN A 74 -1.99 14.12 26.25
CA ASN A 74 -1.46 12.75 26.45
C ASN A 74 -2.48 11.65 26.10
N ILE A 75 -3.78 11.92 26.27
CA ILE A 75 -4.86 11.04 25.78
C ILE A 75 -5.03 11.28 24.29
N LEU A 76 -4.99 12.52 23.77
CA LEU A 76 -4.93 12.74 22.32
C LEU A 76 -3.64 12.19 21.71
N GLN A 77 -2.46 12.30 22.35
CA GLN A 77 -1.24 11.64 21.83
C GLN A 77 -1.30 10.11 21.88
N ARG A 78 -2.09 9.51 22.79
CA ARG A 78 -2.31 8.05 22.85
C ARG A 78 -3.48 7.58 21.99
N SER A 79 -4.41 8.46 21.62
CA SER A 79 -5.59 8.16 20.81
C SER A 79 -5.48 8.64 19.36
N THR A 80 -4.54 9.51 19.03
CA THR A 80 -4.09 9.68 17.65
C THR A 80 -3.22 8.49 17.33
N VAL A 81 -3.81 7.48 16.69
CA VAL A 81 -3.08 6.70 15.70
C VAL A 81 -2.37 7.74 14.84
N ARG A 82 -1.05 7.85 14.98
CA ARG A 82 -0.28 8.73 14.10
C ARG A 82 -0.36 8.05 12.76
N VAL A 83 -1.21 8.58 11.89
CA VAL A 83 -1.10 8.28 10.48
C VAL A 83 0.28 8.76 10.06
N PHE A 84 1.09 7.83 9.58
CA PHE A 84 2.44 8.13 9.18
C PHE A 84 2.54 8.17 7.67
N ARG A 85 3.25 9.17 7.15
CA ARG A 85 3.69 9.16 5.75
C ARG A 85 4.96 8.37 5.63
N ALA A 86 5.07 7.58 4.57
CA ALA A 86 6.25 6.75 4.35
C ALA A 86 7.53 7.61 4.29
N SER A 87 7.49 8.70 3.52
CA SER A 87 8.57 9.69 3.41
C SER A 87 9.01 10.32 4.75
N GLU A 88 8.14 10.36 5.77
CA GLU A 88 8.47 10.94 7.08
C GLU A 88 9.05 9.91 8.07
N GLN A 89 8.97 8.62 7.73
CA GLN A 89 9.37 7.51 8.62
C GLN A 89 10.54 6.69 8.12
N MET A 90 11.02 6.96 6.92
CA MET A 90 12.21 6.31 6.37
C MET A 90 13.33 7.30 6.19
N GLY A 91 14.56 6.81 6.34
CA GLY A 91 15.70 7.41 5.67
C GLY A 91 16.08 6.56 4.48
N ILE A 92 16.82 7.15 3.54
CA ILE A 92 17.43 6.44 2.43
C ILE A 92 18.92 6.31 2.74
N ASN A 93 19.53 5.16 2.50
CA ASN A 93 20.98 5.03 2.57
C ASN A 93 21.53 4.43 1.29
N CYS A 94 22.50 5.11 0.68
CA CYS A 94 23.14 4.66 -0.54
C CYS A 94 24.54 4.13 -0.23
N MET A 95 24.90 2.99 -0.82
CA MET A 95 26.27 2.51 -0.81
C MET A 95 27.07 3.32 -1.82
N ILE A 96 27.93 4.19 -1.30
CA ILE A 96 28.86 4.97 -2.10
C ILE A 96 30.07 4.09 -2.44
N ARG A 97 30.55 4.15 -3.68
CA ARG A 97 31.75 3.41 -4.09
C ARG A 97 32.93 3.92 -3.27
N ASP A 98 33.70 3.00 -2.69
CA ASP A 98 34.87 3.24 -1.82
C ASP A 98 34.59 3.58 -0.34
N ASP A 99 33.32 3.68 0.07
CA ASP A 99 32.95 3.74 1.49
C ASP A 99 32.70 2.34 2.07
N GLU A 100 33.17 2.10 3.30
CA GLU A 100 32.93 0.85 4.03
C GLU A 100 31.51 0.80 4.64
N GLU A 101 30.85 1.94 4.80
CA GLU A 101 29.52 2.08 5.42
C GLU A 101 28.57 2.94 4.56
N PRO A 102 27.28 2.53 4.41
CA PRO A 102 26.29 3.29 3.67
C PRO A 102 26.04 4.66 4.32
N GLN A 103 25.93 5.72 3.52
CA GLN A 103 25.66 7.07 4.02
C GLN A 103 24.15 7.30 4.16
N PRO A 104 23.65 7.75 5.33
CA PRO A 104 22.25 8.11 5.49
C PRO A 104 21.94 9.44 4.78
N LEU A 105 20.80 9.47 4.11
CA LEU A 105 20.24 10.59 3.37
C LEU A 105 18.82 10.85 3.86
N GLU A 106 18.48 12.13 3.94
CA GLU A 106 17.17 12.63 4.36
C GLU A 106 16.14 12.57 3.21
N SER A 107 16.59 12.50 1.95
CA SER A 107 15.72 12.48 0.76
C SER A 107 16.40 11.88 -0.47
N PHE A 108 15.63 11.58 -1.52
CA PHE A 108 16.21 11.13 -2.79
C PHE A 108 16.84 12.29 -3.57
N GLU A 109 16.35 13.53 -3.40
CA GLU A 109 16.95 14.72 -3.99
C GLU A 109 18.37 14.93 -3.45
N GLU A 110 18.57 14.68 -2.16
CA GLU A 110 19.90 14.70 -1.55
C GLU A 110 20.84 13.69 -2.22
N ALA A 111 20.32 12.50 -2.58
CA ALA A 111 21.09 11.51 -3.31
C ALA A 111 21.55 12.06 -4.67
N TRP A 112 20.69 12.76 -5.40
CA TRP A 112 21.01 13.35 -6.70
C TRP A 112 22.00 14.51 -6.62
N GLU A 113 21.94 15.30 -5.55
CA GLU A 113 22.82 16.47 -5.36
C GLU A 113 24.21 16.09 -4.85
N GLN A 114 24.29 15.12 -3.93
CA GLN A 114 25.51 14.82 -3.20
C GLN A 114 26.34 13.68 -3.79
N HIS A 115 25.76 12.85 -4.66
CA HIS A 115 26.42 11.65 -5.16
C HIS A 115 26.44 11.59 -6.69
N THR A 116 27.55 11.05 -7.22
CA THR A 116 27.68 10.74 -8.64
C THR A 116 26.77 9.59 -9.05
N VAL A 117 26.51 9.45 -10.35
CA VAL A 117 25.75 8.33 -10.93
C VAL A 117 26.24 6.97 -10.41
N GLU A 118 27.56 6.75 -10.41
CA GLU A 118 28.19 5.48 -10.00
C GLU A 118 28.00 5.17 -8.51
N GLU A 119 27.73 6.19 -7.68
CA GLU A 119 27.54 6.06 -6.23
C GLU A 119 26.07 5.85 -5.84
N ARG A 120 25.13 6.05 -6.77
CA ARG A 120 23.68 5.91 -6.56
C ARG A 120 23.15 4.51 -6.90
N GLU A 121 23.97 3.54 -7.29
CA GLU A 121 23.49 2.23 -7.78
C GLU A 121 22.94 1.29 -6.70
N LEU A 122 23.16 1.58 -5.42
CA LEU A 122 22.87 0.65 -4.31
C LEU A 122 22.25 1.34 -3.10
N CYS A 123 21.11 2.00 -3.32
CA CYS A 123 20.31 2.60 -2.27
C CYS A 123 19.36 1.59 -1.59
N ARG A 124 19.13 1.77 -0.29
CA ARG A 124 18.16 1.03 0.52
C ARG A 124 17.42 2.01 1.42
N TRP A 125 16.30 1.59 1.98
CA TRP A 125 15.66 2.34 3.04
C TRP A 125 16.17 1.84 4.39
N TYR A 126 16.15 2.70 5.40
CA TYR A 126 16.36 2.32 6.79
C TYR A 126 15.36 3.05 7.69
N SER A 127 15.11 2.51 8.88
CA SER A 127 14.29 3.17 9.90
C SER A 127 15.21 4.05 10.76
N PRO A 128 15.05 5.38 10.76
CA PRO A 128 15.86 6.27 11.59
C PRO A 128 15.59 6.09 13.09
N ASN A 129 14.39 5.61 13.43
CA ASN A 129 13.91 5.50 14.80
C ASN A 129 14.17 4.12 15.44
N ASP A 130 14.46 3.11 14.62
CA ASP A 130 14.82 1.77 15.11
C ASP A 130 15.75 1.05 14.11
N PRO A 131 17.07 1.15 14.29
CA PRO A 131 18.04 0.51 13.40
C PRO A 131 18.08 -1.02 13.55
N ASP A 132 17.49 -1.59 14.61
CA ASP A 132 17.53 -3.02 14.94
C ASP A 132 16.19 -3.74 14.63
N GLU A 133 15.06 -3.01 14.50
CA GLU A 133 13.76 -3.53 14.08
C GLU A 133 13.28 -2.88 12.76
N PRO A 134 13.47 -3.53 11.60
CA PRO A 134 12.94 -3.02 10.32
C PRO A 134 11.39 -3.03 10.26
N SER A 135 10.73 -3.67 11.21
CA SER A 135 9.27 -3.75 11.25
C SER A 135 8.68 -2.71 12.19
N LEU A 136 8.49 -1.48 11.69
CA LEU A 136 7.26 -0.78 12.09
C LEU A 136 6.12 -1.71 11.69
N SER A 137 5.42 -2.24 12.69
CA SER A 137 4.39 -3.26 12.51
C SER A 137 3.27 -2.74 11.61
N PHE A 138 3.10 -3.42 10.48
CA PHE A 138 1.86 -3.72 9.75
C PHE A 138 0.69 -2.70 9.88
N ASN A 139 0.38 -2.04 8.76
CA ASN A 139 -0.93 -1.47 8.38
C ASN A 139 -1.30 -0.01 8.72
N GLU A 140 -0.37 0.93 8.85
CA GLU A 140 -0.71 2.36 9.12
C GLU A 140 -0.08 3.39 8.17
N TYR A 141 0.10 3.03 6.89
CA TYR A 141 0.39 4.04 5.86
C TYR A 141 -0.90 4.53 5.23
N GLU A 142 -1.27 5.78 5.49
CA GLU A 142 -2.23 6.48 4.63
C GLU A 142 -1.42 7.07 3.48
N LEU A 143 -1.54 6.43 2.32
CA LEU A 143 -0.90 6.92 1.11
C LEU A 143 -1.58 8.21 0.66
N THR A 144 -0.77 9.19 0.26
CA THR A 144 -1.26 10.33 -0.52
C THR A 144 -1.78 9.85 -1.89
N GLU A 145 -2.57 10.67 -2.58
CA GLU A 145 -3.04 10.34 -3.94
C GLU A 145 -1.88 10.02 -4.90
N VAL A 146 -0.77 10.75 -4.77
CA VAL A 146 0.46 10.55 -5.58
C VAL A 146 1.15 9.23 -5.22
N GLU A 147 1.23 8.89 -3.93
CA GLU A 147 1.79 7.61 -3.49
C GLU A 147 0.91 6.43 -3.90
N GLN A 148 -0.42 6.60 -3.89
CA GLN A 148 -1.34 5.57 -4.39
C GLN A 148 -1.16 5.38 -5.90
N GLU A 149 -1.08 6.46 -6.68
CA GLU A 149 -0.81 6.39 -8.12
C GLU A 149 0.53 5.69 -8.41
N ALA A 150 1.58 5.98 -7.61
CA ALA A 150 2.87 5.33 -7.71
C ALA A 150 2.80 3.81 -7.44
N ILE A 151 2.07 3.40 -6.39
CA ILE A 151 1.83 1.99 -6.03
C ILE A 151 1.06 1.26 -7.13
N ASP A 152 -0.02 1.86 -7.62
CA ASP A 152 -0.88 1.28 -8.65
C ASP A 152 -0.09 1.08 -9.95
N LEU A 153 0.73 2.08 -10.34
CA LEU A 153 1.56 2.01 -11.54
C LEU A 153 2.70 0.99 -11.41
N ALA A 154 3.25 0.82 -10.20
CA ALA A 154 4.25 -0.20 -9.91
C ALA A 154 3.69 -1.62 -9.82
N GLY A 155 2.36 -1.77 -9.75
CA GLY A 155 1.69 -3.06 -9.58
C GLY A 155 1.90 -3.68 -8.20
N TYR A 156 2.10 -2.85 -7.16
CA TYR A 156 2.25 -3.34 -5.80
C TYR A 156 0.90 -3.48 -5.10
N GLU A 157 0.68 -4.63 -4.45
CA GLU A 157 -0.54 -4.87 -3.64
C GLU A 157 -0.37 -4.40 -2.19
N ASP A 158 0.86 -4.40 -1.68
CA ASP A 158 1.18 -4.00 -0.31
C ASP A 158 1.61 -2.53 -0.28
N VAL A 159 0.81 -1.67 0.37
CA VAL A 159 1.07 -0.24 0.54
C VAL A 159 2.42 0.05 1.20
N SER A 160 2.97 -0.87 1.99
CA SER A 160 4.32 -0.73 2.57
C SER A 160 5.43 -0.79 1.51
N SER A 161 5.13 -1.28 0.32
CA SER A 161 6.07 -1.29 -0.82
C SER A 161 6.35 0.11 -1.35
N ILE A 162 5.62 1.14 -0.88
CA ILE A 162 5.91 2.54 -1.20
C ILE A 162 7.34 2.93 -0.83
N ARG A 163 7.89 2.30 0.23
CA ARG A 163 9.29 2.50 0.65
C ARG A 163 10.28 2.09 -0.44
N THR A 164 9.96 1.04 -1.19
CA THR A 164 10.77 0.60 -2.32
C THR A 164 10.78 1.66 -3.43
N LEU A 165 9.64 2.28 -3.73
CA LEU A 165 9.56 3.32 -4.75
C LEU A 165 10.37 4.57 -4.39
N TYR A 166 10.34 4.98 -3.12
CA TYR A 166 11.22 6.06 -2.63
C TYR A 166 12.71 5.73 -2.76
N VAL A 167 13.10 4.47 -2.52
CA VAL A 167 14.49 4.03 -2.71
C VAL A 167 14.87 4.03 -4.19
N ILE A 168 13.98 3.58 -5.06
CA ILE A 168 14.16 3.59 -6.52
C ILE A 168 14.38 5.02 -7.01
N CYS A 169 13.68 6.01 -6.46
CA CYS A 169 13.92 7.42 -6.76
C CYS A 169 15.34 7.89 -6.45
N ALA A 170 16.07 7.29 -5.52
CA ALA A 170 17.45 7.68 -5.22
C ALA A 170 18.47 7.05 -6.17
N GLN A 171 18.08 6.02 -6.94
CA GLN A 171 19.01 5.20 -7.72
C GLN A 171 19.42 5.83 -9.05
N SER A 172 20.50 5.31 -9.64
CA SER A 172 20.92 5.67 -11.00
C SER A 172 20.51 4.62 -12.04
N TYR A 173 20.21 5.07 -13.26
CA TYR A 173 19.86 4.21 -14.40
C TYR A 173 20.65 4.52 -15.68
N GLU A 174 21.75 5.29 -15.60
CA GLU A 174 22.52 5.75 -16.78
C GLU A 174 22.96 4.60 -17.71
N ASP A 175 23.32 3.44 -17.14
CA ASP A 175 23.75 2.27 -17.91
C ASP A 175 22.59 1.46 -18.55
N ARG A 176 21.32 1.79 -18.27
CA ARG A 176 20.12 1.03 -18.72
C ARG A 176 19.38 1.70 -19.88
N SER A 177 20.12 2.06 -20.92
CA SER A 177 19.59 2.79 -22.09
C SER A 177 18.90 1.93 -23.17
N SER A 178 18.94 0.60 -23.06
CA SER A 178 18.36 -0.33 -24.04
C SER A 178 17.11 -1.02 -23.51
N SER A 179 16.12 -1.25 -24.38
CA SER A 179 14.90 -2.00 -24.04
C SER A 179 15.18 -3.45 -23.62
N ASP A 180 16.26 -4.05 -24.13
CA ASP A 180 16.63 -5.45 -23.82
C ASP A 180 17.11 -5.63 -22.37
N ASP A 181 17.45 -4.54 -21.67
CA ASP A 181 17.90 -4.56 -20.28
C ASP A 181 16.72 -4.58 -19.28
N TRP A 182 15.48 -4.46 -19.77
CA TRP A 182 14.27 -4.30 -18.97
C TRP A 182 13.27 -5.42 -19.21
N VAL A 183 12.69 -5.90 -18.11
CA VAL A 183 11.43 -6.65 -18.15
C VAL A 183 10.29 -5.76 -17.69
N GLN A 184 9.06 -6.02 -18.16
CA GLN A 184 7.88 -5.18 -17.89
C GLN A 184 7.71 -4.82 -16.41
N VAL A 185 7.88 -5.79 -15.51
CA VAL A 185 7.75 -5.59 -14.05
C VAL A 185 8.75 -4.56 -13.55
N GLN A 186 10.02 -4.65 -13.96
CA GLN A 186 11.04 -3.67 -13.56
C GLN A 186 10.76 -2.28 -14.13
N ALA A 187 10.25 -2.22 -15.36
CA ALA A 187 9.83 -0.96 -15.96
C ALA A 187 8.68 -0.32 -15.17
N ALA A 188 7.70 -1.12 -14.73
CA ALA A 188 6.58 -0.66 -13.92
C ALA A 188 7.04 -0.08 -12.57
N GLU A 189 7.93 -0.76 -11.87
CA GLU A 189 8.47 -0.27 -10.59
C GLU A 189 9.17 1.10 -10.73
N VAL A 190 10.02 1.26 -11.76
CA VAL A 190 10.75 2.52 -11.96
C VAL A 190 9.83 3.65 -12.45
N LEU A 191 8.86 3.34 -13.32
CA LEU A 191 7.86 4.32 -13.74
C LEU A 191 6.96 4.74 -12.57
N GLY A 192 6.55 3.80 -11.71
CA GLY A 192 5.84 4.08 -10.46
C GLY A 192 6.63 4.99 -9.53
N ALA A 193 7.93 4.74 -9.36
CA ALA A 193 8.79 5.65 -8.62
C ALA A 193 8.86 7.05 -9.25
N PHE A 194 8.92 7.18 -10.57
CA PHE A 194 8.91 8.49 -11.24
C PHE A 194 7.61 9.28 -11.11
N VAL A 195 6.53 8.68 -10.60
CA VAL A 195 5.36 9.43 -10.12
C VAL A 195 5.73 10.24 -8.86
N LEU A 196 6.53 9.66 -7.96
CA LEU A 196 7.02 10.31 -6.74
C LEU A 196 8.15 11.31 -7.01
N CYS A 197 9.06 10.97 -7.93
CA CYS A 197 10.23 11.78 -8.27
C CYS A 197 10.19 12.25 -9.73
N PRO A 198 9.30 13.21 -10.08
CA PRO A 198 9.10 13.57 -11.46
C PRO A 198 10.32 14.24 -12.13
N GLU A 199 11.21 14.81 -11.33
CA GLU A 199 12.43 15.49 -11.76
C GLU A 199 13.67 14.57 -11.77
N HIS A 200 13.48 13.25 -11.68
CA HIS A 200 14.57 12.28 -11.62
C HIS A 200 15.57 12.47 -12.80
N PRO A 201 16.89 12.55 -12.55
CA PRO A 201 17.89 12.84 -13.59
C PRO A 201 17.87 11.88 -14.77
N ASP A 202 17.61 10.59 -14.51
CA ASP A 202 17.65 9.54 -15.53
C ASP A 202 16.28 9.26 -16.18
N ARG A 203 15.24 10.07 -15.86
CA ARG A 203 13.86 9.82 -16.29
C ARG A 203 13.73 9.66 -17.81
N GLU A 204 14.28 10.59 -18.57
CA GLU A 204 14.17 10.61 -20.04
C GLU A 204 14.81 9.36 -20.67
N ILE A 205 15.96 8.92 -20.14
CA ILE A 205 16.68 7.74 -20.64
C ILE A 205 15.86 6.48 -20.37
N VAL A 206 15.33 6.33 -19.15
CA VAL A 206 14.51 5.19 -18.77
C VAL A 206 13.19 5.16 -19.54
N GLU A 207 12.44 6.26 -19.59
CA GLU A 207 11.18 6.34 -20.34
C GLU A 207 11.37 6.01 -21.82
N SER A 208 12.48 6.46 -22.42
CA SER A 208 12.84 6.08 -23.79
C SER A 208 13.09 4.56 -23.91
N ALA A 209 13.86 3.98 -23.00
CA ALA A 209 14.20 2.56 -23.00
C ALA A 209 12.97 1.65 -22.80
N VAL A 210 12.02 2.07 -21.95
CA VAL A 210 10.82 1.27 -21.61
C VAL A 210 9.56 1.68 -22.37
N SER A 211 9.67 2.60 -23.33
CA SER A 211 8.52 3.21 -24.04
C SER A 211 7.51 2.24 -24.63
N HIS A 212 7.94 1.04 -25.05
CA HIS A 212 7.03 0.00 -25.56
C HIS A 212 6.13 -0.62 -24.49
N TRP A 213 6.59 -0.64 -23.23
CA TRP A 213 5.85 -1.18 -22.08
C TRP A 213 4.85 -0.19 -21.50
N ILE A 214 5.10 1.12 -21.62
CA ILE A 214 4.27 2.17 -20.99
C ILE A 214 2.76 1.98 -21.23
N PRO A 215 2.28 1.77 -22.48
CA PRO A 215 0.84 1.61 -22.70
C PRO A 215 0.24 0.38 -22.00
N TRP A 216 1.03 -0.69 -21.81
CA TRP A 216 0.61 -1.90 -21.13
C TRP A 216 0.55 -1.68 -19.62
N ILE A 217 1.60 -1.07 -19.05
CA ILE A 217 1.72 -0.76 -17.62
C ILE A 217 0.58 0.17 -17.18
N GLU A 218 0.35 1.26 -17.93
CA GLU A 218 -0.75 2.19 -17.62
C GLU A 218 -2.13 1.52 -17.76
N ALA A 219 -2.30 0.59 -18.69
CA ALA A 219 -3.57 -0.13 -18.85
C ALA A 219 -3.79 -1.16 -17.73
N GLU A 220 -2.73 -1.82 -17.28
CA GLU A 220 -2.76 -2.72 -16.13
C GLU A 220 -3.10 -1.96 -14.84
N ALA A 221 -2.45 -0.81 -14.59
CA ALA A 221 -2.73 0.05 -13.44
C ALA A 221 -4.19 0.55 -13.38
N ARG A 222 -4.83 0.74 -14.55
CA ARG A 222 -6.27 1.09 -14.64
C ARG A 222 -7.21 -0.12 -14.52
N GLY A 223 -6.68 -1.34 -14.47
CA GLY A 223 -7.47 -2.58 -14.50
C GLY A 223 -8.09 -2.88 -15.87
N ASP A 224 -7.60 -2.25 -16.94
CA ASP A 224 -8.04 -2.48 -18.33
C ASP A 224 -7.45 -3.77 -18.91
N VAL A 225 -6.25 -4.15 -18.46
CA VAL A 225 -5.48 -5.31 -18.91
C VAL A 225 -5.03 -6.12 -17.69
N TYR A 226 -4.93 -7.44 -17.86
CA TYR A 226 -4.50 -8.36 -16.82
C TYR A 226 -3.35 -9.19 -17.37
N THR A 227 -2.27 -9.31 -16.59
CA THR A 227 -1.10 -10.12 -16.93
C THR A 227 -1.31 -11.60 -16.58
N GLY A 228 -0.28 -12.43 -16.78
CA GLY A 228 -0.32 -13.84 -16.40
C GLY A 228 -0.38 -13.98 -14.88
N GLY A 229 -1.40 -14.65 -14.35
CA GLY A 229 -1.60 -14.77 -12.92
C GLY A 229 -2.86 -15.53 -12.56
N THR A 230 -3.21 -15.57 -11.28
CA THR A 230 -4.49 -16.10 -10.78
C THR A 230 -5.26 -14.97 -10.16
N TYR A 231 -6.51 -14.79 -10.60
CA TYR A 231 -7.40 -13.71 -10.20
C TYR A 231 -8.70 -14.28 -9.65
N ARG A 232 -9.15 -13.79 -8.49
CA ARG A 232 -10.49 -14.06 -7.96
C ARG A 232 -11.52 -13.26 -8.75
N VAL A 233 -12.54 -13.95 -9.22
CA VAL A 233 -13.59 -13.30 -10.03
C VAL A 233 -14.51 -12.50 -9.13
N ASN A 234 -14.83 -11.28 -9.56
CA ASN A 234 -15.56 -10.24 -8.83
C ASN A 234 -14.76 -9.52 -7.73
N ASP A 235 -13.58 -10.00 -7.36
CA ASP A 235 -12.68 -9.33 -6.41
C ASP A 235 -11.53 -8.67 -7.20
N ASP A 236 -10.74 -9.48 -7.92
CA ASP A 236 -9.53 -9.02 -8.63
C ASP A 236 -9.81 -8.78 -10.13
N ILE A 237 -10.70 -9.58 -10.72
CA ILE A 237 -11.07 -9.48 -12.15
C ILE A 237 -12.60 -9.47 -12.33
N PRO A 238 -13.17 -8.48 -13.03
CA PRO A 238 -14.60 -8.45 -13.27
C PRO A 238 -15.04 -9.53 -14.28
N PRO A 239 -16.30 -9.99 -14.22
CA PRO A 239 -16.86 -10.85 -15.24
C PRO A 239 -16.89 -10.15 -16.60
N GLY A 240 -16.51 -10.86 -17.65
CA GLY A 240 -16.34 -10.21 -18.95
C GLY A 240 -15.78 -11.12 -20.02
N THR A 241 -15.52 -10.54 -21.18
CA THR A 241 -14.86 -11.23 -22.29
C THR A 241 -13.49 -10.62 -22.50
N TYR A 242 -12.48 -11.45 -22.31
CA TYR A 242 -11.08 -11.08 -22.37
C TYR A 242 -10.45 -11.67 -23.63
N VAL A 243 -9.55 -10.90 -24.23
CA VAL A 243 -8.84 -11.26 -25.44
C VAL A 243 -7.37 -11.00 -25.18
N ALA A 244 -6.54 -12.01 -25.44
CA ALA A 244 -5.11 -11.82 -25.56
C ALA A 244 -4.75 -11.90 -27.05
N GLU A 245 -3.88 -10.99 -27.49
CA GLU A 245 -3.32 -10.96 -28.84
C GLU A 245 -1.80 -10.92 -28.76
N SER A 246 -1.13 -11.60 -29.70
CA SER A 246 0.32 -11.60 -29.80
C SER A 246 0.73 -11.29 -31.25
N VAL A 247 1.74 -10.43 -31.42
CA VAL A 247 2.29 -10.08 -32.73
C VAL A 247 3.22 -11.18 -33.25
N GLU A 248 4.01 -11.78 -32.35
CA GLU A 248 4.96 -12.86 -32.68
C GLU A 248 4.30 -14.25 -32.65
N GLY A 249 3.11 -14.33 -32.06
CA GLY A 249 2.38 -15.56 -31.79
C GLY A 249 2.68 -16.09 -30.38
N PHE A 250 1.68 -16.74 -29.77
CA PHE A 250 1.86 -17.38 -28.47
C PHE A 250 2.80 -18.58 -28.56
N ASN A 251 3.57 -18.77 -27.49
CA ASN A 251 4.36 -19.96 -27.24
C ASN A 251 3.91 -20.61 -25.93
N GLY A 252 2.74 -21.25 -25.97
CA GLY A 252 2.15 -21.91 -24.80
C GLY A 252 1.27 -21.02 -23.94
N CYS A 253 0.37 -20.24 -24.55
CA CYS A 253 -0.66 -19.50 -23.81
C CYS A 253 -1.69 -20.47 -23.23
N TYR A 254 -1.75 -20.55 -21.91
CA TYR A 254 -2.74 -21.30 -21.16
C TYR A 254 -3.69 -20.37 -20.44
N TRP A 255 -4.98 -20.71 -20.41
CA TRP A 255 -5.91 -20.13 -19.47
C TRP A 255 -6.90 -21.16 -18.94
N GLU A 256 -7.41 -20.93 -17.75
CA GLU A 256 -8.47 -21.73 -17.13
C GLU A 256 -9.41 -20.90 -16.26
N ARG A 257 -10.64 -21.39 -16.15
CA ARG A 257 -11.68 -20.91 -15.23
C ARG A 257 -11.94 -22.01 -14.22
N LEU A 258 -11.99 -21.65 -12.94
CA LEU A 258 -12.11 -22.59 -11.83
C LEU A 258 -13.39 -22.34 -11.02
N ASP A 259 -13.97 -23.40 -10.47
CA ASP A 259 -15.06 -23.32 -9.50
C ASP A 259 -14.53 -23.13 -8.06
N THR A 260 -15.43 -23.00 -7.09
CA THR A 260 -15.08 -22.78 -5.67
C THR A 260 -14.29 -23.93 -5.04
N ASN A 261 -14.26 -25.10 -5.67
CA ASN A 261 -13.50 -26.27 -5.21
C ASN A 261 -12.17 -26.41 -5.96
N GLY A 262 -11.83 -25.47 -6.84
CA GLY A 262 -10.67 -25.53 -7.71
C GLY A 262 -10.82 -26.50 -8.89
N ASN A 263 -12.04 -26.93 -9.24
CA ASN A 263 -12.23 -27.74 -10.44
C ASN A 263 -12.26 -26.84 -11.68
N ILE A 264 -11.63 -27.31 -12.75
CA ILE A 264 -11.67 -26.64 -14.04
C ILE A 264 -13.08 -26.66 -14.62
N ILE A 265 -13.66 -25.47 -14.80
CA ILE A 265 -14.90 -25.23 -15.53
C ILE A 265 -14.62 -25.29 -17.03
N ALA A 266 -13.58 -24.57 -17.47
CA ALA A 266 -13.11 -24.54 -18.85
C ALA A 266 -11.64 -24.13 -18.88
N ASN A 267 -10.88 -24.65 -19.84
CA ASN A 267 -9.51 -24.23 -20.09
C ASN A 267 -9.19 -24.27 -21.59
N HIS A 268 -8.07 -23.65 -21.94
CA HIS A 268 -7.53 -23.72 -23.29
C HIS A 268 -6.01 -23.59 -23.25
N PHE A 269 -5.34 -24.39 -24.08
CA PHE A 269 -3.90 -24.27 -24.30
C PHE A 269 -3.62 -23.99 -25.78
N GLN A 270 -3.15 -22.79 -26.07
CA GLN A 270 -2.77 -22.34 -27.39
C GLN A 270 -1.25 -22.53 -27.58
N ASN A 271 -0.88 -23.64 -28.23
CA ASN A 271 0.52 -23.93 -28.59
C ASN A 271 1.10 -22.91 -29.57
N SER A 272 0.29 -22.43 -30.51
CA SER A 272 0.67 -21.43 -31.51
C SER A 272 -0.56 -20.69 -32.02
N GLY A 273 -0.45 -19.39 -32.28
CA GLY A 273 -1.57 -18.56 -32.73
C GLY A 273 -1.40 -17.12 -32.28
N PHE A 274 -2.19 -16.20 -32.82
CA PHE A 274 -2.02 -14.76 -32.58
C PHE A 274 -3.13 -14.17 -31.71
N ARG A 275 -4.16 -14.97 -31.37
CA ARG A 275 -5.31 -14.53 -30.59
C ARG A 275 -5.93 -15.68 -29.82
N THR A 276 -6.26 -15.45 -28.55
CA THR A 276 -7.11 -16.32 -27.72
C THR A 276 -8.17 -15.48 -27.04
N GLN A 277 -9.26 -16.11 -26.62
CA GLN A 277 -10.38 -15.44 -26.01
C GLN A 277 -11.01 -16.32 -24.95
N VAL A 278 -11.43 -15.69 -23.86
CA VAL A 278 -12.18 -16.32 -22.77
C VAL A 278 -13.33 -15.41 -22.36
N THR A 279 -14.48 -16.01 -22.06
CA THR A 279 -15.57 -15.32 -21.35
C THR A 279 -15.61 -15.85 -19.93
N ILE A 280 -15.32 -14.98 -18.97
CA ILE A 280 -15.36 -15.23 -17.52
C ILE A 280 -16.78 -14.91 -17.05
N SER A 281 -17.42 -15.88 -16.41
CA SER A 281 -18.76 -15.75 -15.85
C SER A 281 -18.68 -15.18 -14.43
N SER A 282 -19.69 -14.42 -14.00
CA SER A 282 -19.79 -13.96 -12.61
C SER A 282 -19.91 -15.08 -11.58
N SER A 283 -20.25 -16.30 -12.04
CA SER A 283 -20.33 -17.51 -11.23
C SER A 283 -19.02 -18.28 -11.11
N ASP A 284 -17.99 -17.90 -11.87
CA ASP A 284 -16.67 -18.51 -11.72
C ASP A 284 -16.05 -18.06 -10.41
N TYR A 285 -15.17 -18.87 -9.83
CA TYR A 285 -14.50 -18.52 -8.58
C TYR A 285 -13.17 -17.83 -8.85
N SER A 286 -12.34 -18.42 -9.72
CA SER A 286 -11.08 -17.81 -10.13
C SER A 286 -10.79 -18.06 -11.61
N PHE A 287 -9.96 -17.18 -12.15
CA PHE A 287 -9.39 -17.26 -13.48
C PHE A 287 -7.87 -17.35 -13.36
N HIS A 288 -7.25 -18.19 -14.18
CA HIS A 288 -5.80 -18.24 -14.28
C HIS A 288 -5.34 -18.17 -15.73
N SER A 289 -4.27 -17.44 -15.98
CA SER A 289 -3.59 -17.35 -17.28
C SER A 289 -2.08 -17.47 -17.10
N SER A 290 -1.41 -18.04 -18.10
CA SER A 290 0.05 -18.09 -18.14
C SER A 290 0.54 -18.15 -19.59
N GLY A 291 1.54 -17.35 -19.95
CA GLY A 291 2.08 -17.31 -21.31
C GLY A 291 1.12 -16.75 -22.36
N CYS A 292 0.04 -16.12 -21.88
CA CYS A 292 -0.83 -15.21 -22.60
C CYS A 292 -0.43 -13.79 -22.18
#